data_AF-A0A968XQU4-F1
#
_entry.id   AF-A0A968XQU4-F1
#
_cell.length_a   1.000
_cell.length_b   1.000
_cell.length_c   1.000
_cell.angle_alpha   90.00
_cell.angle_beta   90.00
_cell.angle_gamma   90.00
#
_symmetry.space_group_name_H-M   'P 1'
#
loop_
_entity.id
_entity.type
_entity.pdbx_description
1 polymer ?
#
loop_
_entity_poly.entity_id
_entity_poly.type
_entity_poly.pdbx_seq_one_letter_code
_entity_poly.pdbx_strand_id
1 'polypeptide(L)'
;MIRLKSHLIFVLPFLFIIFVFAQNAFGQSTISGTIYDKQRNTLSEIEVELQNELYQTINRAKTDGSGRYSFGGLKNGRYYVRAFAFRYDLDDQTQEQEINTQNIRGGEGVGFFLLDFYLSPRKGGLAETELSVVFFTRSTAGS
;
A
#
# COMPACT_ATOMS: atom_id res chain seq x y z
N MET A 1 32.99 48.82 -3.45
CA MET A 1 31.74 48.57 -4.20
C MET A 1 31.72 47.09 -4.60
N ILE A 2 31.04 46.25 -3.81
CA ILE A 2 29.76 45.54 -4.15
C ILE A 2 30.02 44.36 -5.12
N ARG A 3 30.19 43.14 -4.56
CA ARG A 3 29.26 41.97 -4.61
C ARG A 3 29.17 41.35 -6.01
N LEU A 4 29.29 40.03 -6.21
CA LEU A 4 28.32 39.05 -5.72
C LEU A 4 28.90 37.63 -5.88
N LYS A 5 28.86 36.84 -4.81
CA LYS A 5 29.19 35.42 -4.79
C LYS A 5 28.13 34.69 -5.62
N SER A 6 28.52 34.09 -6.74
CA SER A 6 27.67 33.24 -7.57
C SER A 6 27.26 32.00 -6.76
N HIS A 7 26.10 32.07 -6.11
CA HIS A 7 25.37 30.91 -5.64
C HIS A 7 24.25 30.66 -6.65
N LEU A 8 24.59 30.02 -7.77
CA LEU A 8 23.62 29.61 -8.77
C LEU A 8 23.63 28.08 -8.86
N ILE A 9 22.47 27.49 -8.54
CA ILE A 9 22.07 26.10 -8.79
C ILE A 9 22.62 25.06 -7.81
N PHE A 10 21.90 24.89 -6.69
CA PHE A 10 21.65 23.56 -6.11
C PHE A 10 20.22 23.56 -5.55
N VAL A 11 19.26 23.91 -6.40
CA VAL A 11 17.84 23.71 -6.11
C VAL A 11 17.49 22.30 -6.57
N LEU A 12 17.37 21.38 -5.61
CA LEU A 12 16.74 20.05 -5.70
C LEU A 12 16.99 19.22 -6.97
N PRO A 13 17.75 18.12 -6.90
CA PRO A 13 17.38 16.88 -7.55
C PRO A 13 16.62 15.99 -6.55
N PHE A 14 15.72 16.55 -5.73
CA PHE A 14 14.92 15.79 -4.77
C PHE A 14 13.41 15.81 -5.06
N LEU A 15 12.98 16.51 -6.12
CA LEU A 15 11.59 16.52 -6.60
C LEU A 15 11.44 15.98 -8.02
N PHE A 16 12.47 15.31 -8.55
CA PHE A 16 12.49 14.81 -9.92
C PHE A 16 13.24 13.47 -10.01
N ILE A 17 13.03 12.60 -9.02
CA ILE A 17 13.27 11.17 -9.18
C ILE A 17 11.90 10.50 -9.25
N ILE A 18 11.39 10.47 -10.47
CA ILE A 18 10.62 9.35 -11.03
C ILE A 18 9.19 9.20 -10.46
N PHE A 19 8.35 10.21 -10.72
CA PHE A 19 6.95 9.96 -11.12
C PHE A 19 6.95 9.54 -12.61
N VAL A 20 7.73 8.49 -12.95
CA VAL A 20 7.78 7.91 -14.30
C VAL A 20 7.38 6.44 -14.17
N PHE A 21 6.08 6.20 -13.99
CA PHE A 21 5.47 4.88 -14.16
C PHE A 21 4.27 4.96 -15.12
N ALA A 22 4.28 5.92 -16.04
CA ALA A 22 3.13 6.17 -16.90
C ALA A 22 3.31 5.67 -18.33
N GLN A 23 4.06 4.60 -18.62
CA GLN A 23 4.20 4.11 -20.01
C GLN A 23 4.36 2.61 -20.09
N ASN A 24 3.26 1.89 -20.34
CA ASN A 24 3.13 0.72 -21.24
C ASN A 24 1.64 0.32 -21.38
N ALA A 25 0.83 1.14 -22.03
CA ALA A 25 -0.60 0.85 -22.24
C ALA A 25 -0.82 -0.11 -23.42
N PHE A 26 -0.53 -1.40 -23.24
CA PHE A 26 -1.12 -2.48 -24.04
C PHE A 26 -1.41 -3.67 -23.12
N GLY A 27 -2.69 -3.91 -22.80
CA GLY A 27 -3.15 -5.12 -22.09
C GLY A 27 -2.64 -5.28 -20.65
N GLN A 28 -2.43 -4.17 -19.92
CA GLN A 28 -1.90 -4.24 -18.57
C GLN A 28 -2.98 -3.97 -17.53
N SER A 29 -3.12 -4.90 -16.60
CA SER A 29 -4.05 -4.82 -15.47
C SER A 29 -3.45 -4.02 -14.32
N THR A 30 -4.33 -3.59 -13.42
CA THR A 30 -3.97 -2.85 -12.20
C THR A 30 -4.55 -3.54 -10.97
N ILE A 31 -3.73 -3.73 -9.94
CA ILE A 31 -4.19 -4.05 -8.58
C ILE A 31 -4.11 -2.76 -7.77
N SER A 32 -5.18 -2.41 -7.08
CA SER A 32 -5.21 -1.23 -6.20
C SER A 32 -6.10 -1.49 -4.99
N GLY A 33 -5.88 -0.77 -3.91
CA GLY A 33 -6.70 -0.93 -2.72
C GLY A 33 -6.41 0.12 -1.67
N THR A 34 -7.15 0.02 -0.57
CA THR A 34 -6.98 0.85 0.61
C THR A 34 -6.67 -0.04 1.81
N ILE A 35 -5.80 0.45 2.68
CA ILE A 35 -5.44 -0.25 3.92
C ILE A 35 -6.15 0.41 5.09
N TYR A 36 -6.83 -0.41 5.88
CA TYR A 36 -7.58 0.01 7.05
C TYR A 36 -7.05 -0.66 8.32
N ASP A 37 -7.26 -0.01 9.46
CA ASP A 37 -7.22 -0.66 10.77
C ASP A 37 -8.54 -1.39 11.08
N LYS A 38 -8.61 -2.02 12.26
CA LYS A 38 -9.82 -2.70 12.76
C LYS A 38 -11.03 -1.77 12.94
N GLN A 39 -10.79 -0.47 13.16
CA GLN A 39 -11.81 0.56 13.32
C GLN A 39 -12.23 1.20 11.98
N ARG A 40 -11.68 0.73 10.85
CA ARG A 40 -11.87 1.25 9.49
C ARG A 40 -11.29 2.66 9.26
N ASN A 41 -10.30 3.06 10.05
CA ASN A 41 -9.50 4.22 9.73
C ASN A 41 -8.49 3.86 8.64
N THR A 42 -8.24 4.77 7.71
CA THR A 42 -7.25 4.58 6.64
C THR A 42 -5.83 4.72 7.19
N LEU A 43 -4.94 3.81 6.79
CA LEU A 43 -3.56 3.78 7.25
C LEU A 43 -2.61 4.27 6.14
N SER A 44 -2.01 5.44 6.34
CA SER A 44 -0.99 6.02 5.45
C SER A 44 0.43 5.53 5.79
N GLU A 45 1.35 5.64 4.83
CA GLU A 45 2.76 5.26 4.96
C GLU A 45 3.04 3.76 5.24
N ILE A 46 2.04 2.90 5.00
CA ILE A 46 2.19 1.44 5.06
C ILE A 46 2.94 0.98 3.82
N GLU A 47 4.01 0.20 4.02
CA GLU A 47 4.73 -0.42 2.91
C GLU A 47 3.95 -1.62 2.39
N VAL A 48 3.76 -1.67 1.07
CA VAL A 48 3.06 -2.74 0.36
C VAL A 48 4.01 -3.32 -0.67
N GLU A 49 4.14 -4.63 -0.68
CA GLU A 49 4.99 -5.35 -1.61
C GLU A 49 4.14 -6.23 -2.53
N LEU A 50 4.46 -6.20 -3.81
CA LEU A 50 3.90 -7.08 -4.81
C LEU A 50 4.92 -8.16 -5.15
N GLN A 51 4.53 -9.42 -4.99
CA GLN A 51 5.31 -10.58 -5.35
C GLN A 51 4.65 -11.36 -6.49
N ASN A 52 5.47 -12.01 -7.30
CA ASN A 52 5.00 -12.97 -8.31
C ASN A 52 4.75 -14.36 -7.69
N GLU A 53 4.35 -15.33 -8.51
CA GLU A 53 4.11 -16.72 -8.09
C GLU A 53 5.33 -17.44 -7.49
N LEU A 54 6.54 -16.94 -7.73
CA LEU A 54 7.79 -17.45 -7.17
C LEU A 54 8.16 -16.72 -5.86
N TYR A 55 7.24 -15.93 -5.30
CA TYR A 55 7.44 -15.09 -4.11
C TYR A 55 8.57 -14.04 -4.27
N GLN A 56 8.94 -13.71 -5.51
CA GLN A 56 9.93 -12.68 -5.78
C GLN A 56 9.26 -11.32 -5.75
N THR A 57 9.82 -10.38 -4.99
CA THR A 57 9.38 -8.98 -5.03
C THR A 57 9.58 -8.41 -6.42
N ILE A 58 8.49 -8.02 -7.08
CA ILE A 58 8.53 -7.36 -8.38
C ILE A 58 8.23 -5.87 -8.30
N ASN A 59 7.54 -5.41 -7.24
CA ASN A 59 7.30 -4.00 -7.00
C ASN A 59 7.03 -3.70 -5.51
N ARG A 60 7.19 -2.43 -5.13
CA ARG A 60 6.85 -1.90 -3.80
C ARG A 60 6.10 -0.58 -3.94
N ALA A 61 5.12 -0.37 -3.08
CA ALA A 61 4.36 0.86 -2.95
C ALA A 61 4.30 1.27 -1.49
N LYS A 62 3.98 2.53 -1.23
CA LYS A 62 3.58 3.00 0.10
C LYS A 62 2.20 3.59 0.02
N THR A 63 1.38 3.37 1.03
CA THR A 63 0.05 3.98 1.07
C THR A 63 0.14 5.49 1.19
N ASP A 64 -0.71 6.20 0.45
CA ASP A 64 -0.79 7.66 0.49
C ASP A 64 -1.55 8.17 1.73
N GLY A 65 -1.77 9.48 1.82
CA GLY A 65 -2.52 10.11 2.92
C GLY A 65 -3.98 9.66 3.07
N SER A 66 -4.53 8.98 2.05
CA SER A 66 -5.86 8.35 2.08
C SER A 66 -5.80 6.84 2.29
N GLY A 67 -4.62 6.28 2.58
CA GLY A 67 -4.39 4.86 2.78
C GLY A 67 -4.37 4.03 1.50
N ARG A 68 -4.30 4.65 0.33
CA ARG A 68 -4.39 3.97 -0.97
C ARG A 68 -3.04 3.54 -1.50
N TYR A 69 -3.02 2.38 -2.16
CA TYR A 69 -1.87 1.88 -2.93
C TYR A 69 -2.31 1.39 -4.31
N SER A 70 -1.37 1.32 -5.26
CA SER A 70 -1.63 0.77 -6.58
C SER A 70 -0.39 0.16 -7.23
N PHE A 71 -0.62 -0.89 -8.00
CA PHE A 71 0.33 -1.57 -8.86
C PHE A 71 -0.28 -1.68 -10.25
N GLY A 72 0.19 -0.85 -11.18
CA GLY A 72 -0.15 -0.97 -12.58
C GLY A 72 0.83 -1.88 -13.32
N GLY A 73 0.51 -2.22 -14.56
CA GLY A 73 1.45 -2.88 -15.44
C GLY A 73 1.44 -4.40 -15.40
N LEU A 74 0.38 -5.00 -14.85
CA LEU A 74 0.36 -6.41 -14.50
C LEU A 74 -0.22 -7.26 -15.63
N LYS A 75 0.49 -8.33 -15.98
CA LYS A 75 0.00 -9.36 -16.91
C LYS A 75 -0.88 -10.37 -16.18
N ASN A 76 -1.51 -11.26 -16.95
CA ASN A 76 -2.16 -12.42 -16.37
C ASN A 76 -1.15 -13.25 -15.57
N GLY A 77 -1.57 -13.72 -14.41
CA GLY A 77 -0.72 -14.45 -13.46
C GLY A 77 -1.23 -14.37 -12.04
N ARG A 78 -0.58 -15.12 -11.15
CA ARG A 78 -0.82 -15.06 -9.70
C ARG A 78 0.15 -14.11 -9.04
N TYR A 79 -0.38 -13.29 -8.14
CA TYR A 79 0.37 -12.31 -7.38
C TYR A 79 0.06 -12.43 -5.90
N TYR A 80 1.06 -12.14 -5.07
CA TYR A 80 0.87 -12.00 -3.63
C TYR A 80 1.14 -10.55 -3.25
N VAL A 81 0.14 -9.91 -2.64
CA VAL A 81 0.27 -8.54 -2.12
C VAL A 81 0.44 -8.64 -0.62
N ARG A 82 1.53 -8.08 -0.11
CA ARG A 82 1.86 -8.09 1.32
C ARG A 82 1.89 -6.67 1.87
N ALA A 83 1.10 -6.40 2.89
CA ALA A 83 1.13 -5.17 3.65
C ALA A 83 1.99 -5.36 4.91
N PHE A 84 3.00 -4.49 5.09
CA PHE A 84 3.90 -4.49 6.24
C PHE A 84 3.45 -3.48 7.27
N ALA A 85 3.04 -3.96 8.43
CA ALA A 85 2.40 -3.16 9.45
C ALA A 85 3.20 -3.04 10.75
N PHE A 86 4.41 -3.62 10.78
CA PHE A 86 5.28 -3.70 11.95
C PHE A 86 5.49 -2.35 12.68
N ARG A 87 5.57 -1.23 11.94
CA ARG A 87 5.78 0.11 12.55
C ARG A 87 4.58 0.61 13.36
N TYR A 88 3.41 -0.02 13.18
CA TYR A 88 2.15 0.36 13.80
C TYR A 88 1.66 -0.65 14.84
N ASP A 89 2.49 -1.62 15.21
CA ASP A 89 2.13 -2.69 16.15
C ASP A 89 0.88 -3.48 15.69
N LEU A 90 0.76 -3.63 14.37
CA LEU A 90 -0.26 -4.41 13.69
C LEU A 90 0.41 -5.63 13.05
N ASP A 91 -0.36 -6.69 12.80
CA ASP A 91 0.12 -7.87 12.10
C ASP A 91 0.21 -7.62 10.59
N ASP A 92 1.32 -8.07 9.99
CA ASP A 92 1.49 -8.12 8.54
C ASP A 92 0.40 -9.01 7.93
N GLN A 93 -0.09 -8.64 6.76
CA GLN A 93 -1.10 -9.41 6.04
C GLN A 93 -0.66 -9.63 4.59
N THR A 94 -0.85 -10.85 4.09
CA THR A 94 -0.63 -11.19 2.68
C THR A 94 -1.93 -11.69 2.07
N GLN A 95 -2.26 -11.23 0.86
CA GLN A 95 -3.41 -11.71 0.09
C GLN A 95 -2.96 -12.12 -1.32
N GLU A 96 -3.54 -13.21 -1.83
CA GLU A 96 -3.32 -13.66 -3.20
C GLU A 96 -4.35 -13.01 -4.14
N GLN A 97 -3.88 -12.59 -5.32
CA GLN A 97 -4.71 -12.11 -6.40
C GLN A 97 -4.30 -12.79 -7.71
N GLU A 98 -5.23 -13.50 -8.32
CA GLU A 98 -5.08 -14.03 -9.67
C GLU A 98 -5.62 -13.04 -10.70
N ILE A 99 -4.82 -12.72 -11.71
CA ILE A 99 -5.23 -11.93 -12.88
C ILE A 99 -5.39 -12.90 -14.04
N ASN A 100 -6.61 -13.02 -14.55
CA ASN A 100 -6.92 -13.80 -15.74
C ASN A 100 -7.92 -13.03 -16.60
N THR A 101 -7.38 -12.23 -17.53
CA THR A 101 -8.14 -11.35 -18.41
C THR A 101 -7.95 -11.75 -19.87
N GLN A 102 -9.00 -11.62 -20.68
CA GLN A 102 -8.95 -11.92 -22.11
C GLN A 102 -9.59 -10.79 -22.89
N ASN A 103 -9.02 -10.46 -24.04
CA ASN A 103 -9.61 -9.52 -24.99
C ASN A 103 -10.34 -10.26 -26.13
N ILE A 104 -11.17 -9.53 -26.87
CA ILE A 104 -11.98 -10.07 -27.98
C ILE A 104 -11.16 -10.64 -29.15
N ARG A 105 -9.84 -10.38 -29.19
CA ARG A 105 -8.89 -10.89 -30.18
C ARG A 105 -8.10 -12.10 -29.66
N GLY A 106 -8.43 -12.61 -28.47
CA GLY A 106 -7.77 -13.77 -27.86
C GLY A 106 -6.43 -13.48 -27.18
N GLY A 107 -6.07 -12.21 -26.96
CA GLY A 107 -4.89 -11.81 -26.18
C GLY A 107 -5.23 -11.42 -24.74
N GLU A 108 -4.22 -10.99 -23.97
CA GLU A 108 -4.43 -10.47 -22.61
C GLU A 108 -5.33 -9.22 -22.63
N GLY A 109 -6.24 -9.14 -21.66
CA GLY A 109 -7.15 -8.02 -21.47
C GLY A 109 -6.58 -6.96 -20.53
N VAL A 110 -7.43 -6.00 -20.18
CA VAL A 110 -7.15 -5.01 -19.12
C VAL A 110 -8.15 -5.26 -18.00
N GLY A 111 -7.65 -5.50 -16.79
CA GLY A 111 -8.46 -5.67 -15.59
C GLY A 111 -8.11 -4.66 -14.50
N PHE A 112 -9.10 -4.32 -13.67
CA PHE A 112 -8.93 -3.52 -12.47
C PHE A 112 -9.36 -4.38 -11.28
N PHE A 113 -8.42 -4.65 -10.39
CA PHE A 113 -8.60 -5.53 -9.24
C PHE A 113 -8.52 -4.69 -7.96
N LEU A 114 -9.60 -4.70 -7.19
CA LEU A 114 -9.66 -4.02 -5.89
C LEU A 114 -9.30 -5.01 -4.79
N LEU A 115 -8.25 -4.69 -4.03
CA LEU A 115 -7.72 -5.54 -2.98
C LEU A 115 -7.52 -4.71 -1.70
N ASP A 116 -8.51 -4.69 -0.82
CA ASP A 116 -8.41 -3.94 0.44
C ASP A 116 -7.80 -4.80 1.56
N PHE A 117 -7.11 -4.14 2.49
CA PHE A 117 -6.52 -4.77 3.67
C PHE A 117 -7.18 -4.24 4.95
N TYR A 118 -7.34 -5.14 5.93
CA TYR A 118 -7.89 -4.81 7.25
C TYR A 118 -6.95 -5.37 8.31
N LEU A 119 -6.00 -4.54 8.71
CA LEU A 119 -4.91 -4.94 9.59
C LEU A 119 -5.41 -4.99 11.04
N SER A 120 -5.01 -6.05 11.74
CA SER A 120 -5.36 -6.25 13.15
C SER A 120 -4.20 -5.91 14.06
N PRO A 121 -4.46 -5.38 15.28
CA PRO A 121 -3.42 -5.19 16.29
C PRO A 121 -2.67 -6.49 16.54
N ARG A 122 -1.35 -6.38 16.62
CA ARG A 122 -0.49 -7.47 16.99
C ARG A 122 -0.80 -7.88 18.42
N LYS A 123 -0.93 -9.19 18.64
CA LYS A 123 -1.18 -9.73 19.98
C LYS A 123 -0.03 -9.38 20.93
N GLY A 124 -0.36 -8.77 22.08
CA GLY A 124 0.59 -8.27 23.09
C GLY A 124 1.10 -6.85 22.84
N GLY A 125 0.55 -6.16 21.83
CA GLY A 125 0.89 -4.78 21.49
C GLY A 125 0.26 -3.72 22.39
N LEU A 126 0.80 -2.50 22.35
CA LEU A 126 0.26 -1.33 23.06
C LEU A 126 -1.19 -1.03 22.63
N ALA A 127 -1.51 -1.24 21.34
CA ALA A 127 -2.85 -1.04 20.80
C ALA A 127 -3.90 -2.03 21.35
N GLU A 128 -3.51 -3.27 21.67
CA GLU A 128 -4.40 -4.24 22.34
C GLU A 128 -4.64 -3.84 23.81
N THR A 129 -3.60 -3.30 24.46
CA THR A 129 -3.65 -2.88 25.86
C THR A 129 -4.60 -1.70 26.06
N GLU A 130 -4.54 -0.67 25.21
CA GLU A 130 -5.46 0.48 25.26
C GLU A 130 -6.92 0.09 25.02
N LEU A 131 -7.18 -0.81 24.05
CA LEU A 131 -8.53 -1.31 23.79
C LEU A 131 -9.11 -2.01 25.02
N SER A 132 -8.32 -2.84 25.72
CA SER A 132 -8.77 -3.53 26.94
C SER A 132 -9.19 -2.53 28.04
N VAL A 133 -8.41 -1.47 28.27
CA VAL A 133 -8.66 -0.46 29.31
C VAL A 133 -9.97 0.30 29.07
N VAL A 134 -10.31 0.59 27.81
CA VAL A 134 -11.56 1.27 27.44
C VAL A 134 -12.80 0.42 27.75
N PHE A 135 -12.72 -0.91 27.64
CA PHE A 135 -13.82 -1.80 28.04
C PHE A 135 -14.01 -1.86 29.57
N PHE A 136 -12.93 -1.80 30.35
CA PHE A 136 -13.03 -1.83 31.82
C PHE A 136 -13.55 -0.52 32.42
N THR A 137 -13.30 0.65 31.79
CA THR A 137 -13.78 1.94 32.33
C THR A 137 -15.27 2.23 32.06
N ARG A 138 -15.91 1.56 31.09
CA ARG A 138 -17.36 1.73 30.84
C ARG A 138 -18.24 0.75 31.62
N SER A 139 -17.67 -0.29 32.24
CA SER A 139 -18.42 -1.30 32.98
C SER A 139 -18.63 -0.97 34.47
N THR A 140 -18.05 0.10 34.99
CA THR A 140 -18.08 0.47 36.43
C THR A 140 -18.95 1.68 36.75
N ALA A 141 -19.70 2.22 35.78
CA ALA A 141 -20.67 3.29 35.99
C ALA A 141 -22.10 2.76 35.80
N GLY A 142 -22.57 1.90 36.71
CA GLY A 142 -23.90 1.31 36.62
C GLY A 142 -24.18 0.28 37.69
N SER A 143 -24.10 0.68 38.96
CA SER A 143 -24.69 -0.03 40.09
C SER A 143 -25.29 0.97 41.06
#